data_AF-A0A7X7PDQ6-F1
#
_entry.id   AF-A0A7X7PDQ6-F1
#
_cell.length_a   1.000
_cell.length_b   1.000
_cell.length_c   1.000
_cell.angle_alpha   90.00
_cell.angle_beta   90.00
_cell.angle_gamma   90.00
#
_symmetry.space_group_name_H-M   'P 1'
#
loop_
_entity.id
_entity.type
_entity.pdbx_description
1 polymer ?
#
loop_
_entity_poly.entity_id
_entity_poly.type
_entity_poly.pdbx_seq_one_letter_code
_entity_poly.pdbx_strand_id
1 'polypeptide(L)' 'MTNRPVSVDFHFDIMCPFAYQTSRWIREVRDLTGLTVNWRFFSLEEINRQEGKKHPWEREWTYGWS' A
#
# COMPACT_ATOMS: atom_id res chain seq x y z
N MET A 1 -2.01 -2.51 -32.39
CA MET A 1 -1.30 -3.24 -31.33
C MET A 1 -1.56 -2.52 -30.02
N THR A 2 -2.20 -3.16 -29.05
CA THR A 2 -2.43 -2.55 -27.73
C THR A 2 -1.13 -2.59 -26.94
N ASN A 3 -0.64 -1.43 -26.53
CA ASN A 3 0.57 -1.32 -25.71
C ASN A 3 0.26 -1.86 -24.31
N ARG A 4 0.79 -3.04 -23.96
CA ARG A 4 0.58 -3.62 -22.64
C ARG A 4 1.47 -2.90 -21.62
N PRO A 5 0.94 -2.49 -20.46
CA PRO A 5 1.75 -1.89 -19.42
C PRO A 5 2.82 -2.88 -18.93
N VAL A 6 4.05 -2.41 -18.80
CA VAL A 6 5.21 -3.21 -18.38
C VAL A 6 5.53 -3.06 -16.88
N SER A 7 4.96 -2.05 -16.24
CA SER A 7 5.15 -1.80 -14.80
C SER A 7 3.95 -1.14 -14.14
N VAL A 8 3.87 -1.26 -12.81
CA VAL A 8 2.87 -0.59 -11.96
C VAL A 8 3.48 -0.21 -10.61
N ASP A 9 3.09 0.95 -10.07
CA ASP A 9 3.37 1.33 -8.68
C ASP A 9 2.24 0.85 -7.76
N PHE A 10 2.58 -0.06 -6.85
CA PHE A 10 1.65 -0.64 -5.88
C PHE A 10 1.81 0.05 -4.52
N HIS A 11 0.88 0.95 -4.21
CA HIS A 11 0.84 1.64 -2.92
C HIS A 11 0.11 0.77 -1.90
N PHE A 12 0.78 0.41 -0.79
CA PHE A 12 0.19 -0.43 0.24
C PHE A 12 0.46 0.07 1.67
N ASP A 13 -0.56 -0.17 2.51
CA ASP A 13 -0.50 -0.05 3.96
C ASP A 13 -0.75 -1.46 4.52
N ILE A 14 0.09 -1.91 5.46
CA ILE A 14 0.01 -3.24 6.09
C ILE A 14 -1.28 -3.42 6.90
N MET A 15 -1.84 -2.33 7.41
CA MET A 15 -3.08 -2.33 8.18
C MET A 15 -4.33 -2.45 7.30
N CYS A 16 -4.21 -2.26 5.98
CA CYS A 16 -5.34 -2.30 5.06
C CYS A 16 -5.65 -3.76 4.64
N PRO A 17 -6.82 -4.32 5.02
CA PRO A 17 -7.18 -5.69 4.65
C PRO A 17 -7.35 -5.86 3.14
N PHE A 18 -7.79 -4.80 2.44
CA PHE A 18 -7.91 -4.80 0.98
C PHE A 18 -6.53 -4.82 0.32
N ALA A 19 -5.58 -4.02 0.81
CA ALA A 19 -4.22 -4.01 0.29
C ALA A 19 -3.55 -5.38 0.44
N TYR A 20 -3.82 -6.11 1.53
CA TYR A 20 -3.34 -7.48 1.69
C TYR A 20 -3.87 -8.41 0.59
N GLN A 21 -5.19 -8.43 0.36
CA GLN A 21 -5.78 -9.27 -0.68
C GLN A 21 -5.27 -8.88 -2.07
N THR A 22 -5.21 -7.59 -2.38
CA THR A 22 -4.68 -7.11 -3.66
C THR A 22 -3.18 -7.45 -3.81
N SER A 23 -2.40 -7.45 -2.72
CA SER A 23 -0.99 -7.86 -2.76
C SER A 23 -0.81 -9.33 -3.16
N ARG A 24 -1.75 -10.21 -2.80
CA ARG A 24 -1.73 -11.63 -3.18
C ARG A 24 -1.99 -11.75 -4.68
N TRP A 25 -3.04 -11.09 -5.16
CA TRP A 25 -3.43 -11.07 -6.56
C TRP A 25 -2.34 -10.48 -7.47
N ILE A 26 -1.76 -9.32 -7.13
CA ILE A 26 -0.78 -8.66 -8.00
C ILE A 26 0.54 -9.47 -8.13
N ARG A 27 0.87 -10.28 -7.13
CA ARG A 27 1.99 -11.22 -7.21
C ARG A 27 1.74 -12.32 -8.24
N GLU A 28 0.55 -12.89 -8.26
CA GLU A 28 0.15 -13.88 -9.28
C GLU A 28 0.11 -13.26 -10.67
N VAL A 29 -0.44 -12.05 -10.82
CA VAL A 29 -0.42 -11.29 -12.09
C VAL A 29 1.00 -11.09 -12.59
N ARG A 30 1.93 -10.67 -11.72
CA ARG A 30 3.35 -10.54 -12.08
C ARG A 30 3.91 -11.86 -12.59
N ASP A 31 3.67 -12.95 -11.89
CA ASP A 31 4.23 -14.26 -12.24
C ASP A 31 3.68 -14.76 -13.60
N LEU A 32 2.43 -14.42 -13.94
CA LEU A 32 1.79 -14.79 -15.21
C LEU A 32 2.14 -13.88 -16.39
N THR A 33 2.51 -12.62 -16.15
CA THR A 33 2.62 -11.59 -17.20
C THR A 33 4.00 -10.98 -17.36
N GLY A 34 4.91 -11.19 -16.40
CA GLY A 34 6.18 -10.48 -16.33
C GLY A 34 6.05 -9.01 -15.92
N LEU A 35 4.89 -8.58 -15.40
CA LEU A 35 4.66 -7.21 -14.95
C LEU A 35 5.63 -6.79 -13.84
N THR A 36 6.34 -5.68 -14.02
CA THR A 36 7.19 -5.14 -12.95
C THR A 36 6.34 -4.45 -11.89
N VAL A 37 6.40 -4.92 -10.64
CA VAL A 37 5.66 -4.32 -9.53
C VAL A 37 6.61 -3.52 -8.64
N ASN A 38 6.41 -2.20 -8.60
CA ASN A 38 7.16 -1.30 -7.73
C ASN A 38 6.38 -1.11 -6.42
N TRP A 39 6.92 -1.59 -5.31
CA TRP A 39 6.26 -1.48 -4.00
C TRP A 39 6.47 -0.09 -3.40
N ARG A 40 5.37 0.57 -3.04
CA ARG A 40 5.36 1.89 -2.42
C ARG A 40 4.65 1.80 -1.07
N PHE A 41 5.36 2.08 0.01
CA PHE A 41 4.75 2.16 1.32
C PHE A 41 3.96 3.46 1.45
N PHE A 42 2.77 3.40 2.03
CA PHE A 42 2.02 4.57 2.46
C PHE A 42 1.24 4.27 3.74
N SER A 43 0.74 5.31 4.40
CA SER A 43 -0.05 5.19 5.63
C SER A 43 -1.46 5.73 5.42
N LEU A 44 -2.46 4.88 5.68
CA LEU A 44 -3.86 5.24 5.78
C LEU A 44 -4.11 6.17 6.97
N GLU A 45 -3.40 5.97 8.09
CA GLU A 45 -3.54 6.85 9.26
C GLU A 45 -3.08 8.28 8.94
N GLU A 46 -1.97 8.41 8.19
CA GLU A 46 -1.44 9.71 7.81
C GLU A 46 -2.33 10.42 6.77
N ILE A 47 -2.76 9.72 5.70
CA ILE A 47 -3.58 10.35 4.66
C ILE A 47 -5.00 10.68 5.14
N ASN A 48 -5.53 9.93 6.10
CA ASN A 48 -6.84 10.18 6.71
C ASN A 48 -6.73 10.98 8.02
N ARG A 49 -5.56 11.53 8.36
CA ARG A 49 -5.37 12.29 9.60
C ARG A 49 -6.27 13.52 9.59
N GLN A 50 -7.03 13.68 10.68
CA GLN A 50 -7.81 14.90 10.90
C GLN A 50 -6.91 16.07 11.30
N GLU A 51 -7.24 17.26 10.83
CA GLU A 51 -6.53 18.48 11.21
C GLU A 51 -6.52 18.67 12.74
N GLY A 52 -5.38 19.07 13.29
CA GLY A 52 -5.18 19.23 14.73
C GLY A 52 -4.97 17.93 15.52
N LYS A 53 -5.07 16.74 14.90
CA LYS A 53 -4.61 15.49 15.55
C LYS A 53 -3.09 15.39 15.46
N LYS A 54 -2.47 15.06 16.60
CA LYS A 54 -1.05 14.68 16.68
C LYS A 54 -0.73 13.61 15.66
N HIS A 55 0.43 13.67 15.05
CA HIS A 55 0.89 12.62 14.17
C HIS A 55 1.08 11.30 14.93
N PRO A 56 1.07 10.15 14.23
CA PRO A 56 1.27 8.85 14.87
C PRO A 56 2.52 8.82 15.77
N TRP A 57 3.66 9.35 15.30
CA TRP A 57 4.94 9.38 16.04
C TRP A 57 4.99 10.35 17.22
N GLU A 58 3.95 11.16 17.45
CA GLU A 58 3.86 12.13 18.56
C GLU A 58 2.98 11.62 19.71
N ARG A 59 2.45 10.40 19.59
CA ARG A 59 1.52 9.78 20.54
C ARG A 59 2.25 8.73 21.37
N GLU A 60 1.79 8.55 22.61
CA GLU A 60 2.29 7.49 23.51
C GLU A 60 1.91 6.09 23.00
N TRP A 61 0.81 5.99 22.24
CA TRP A 61 0.37 4.76 21.58
C TRP A 61 -0.22 5.05 20.21
N THR A 62 0.12 4.21 19.23
CA THR A 62 -0.40 4.23 17.86
C THR A 62 -1.07 2.91 17.50
N TYR A 63 -2.14 2.98 16.70
CA TYR A 63 -2.76 1.77 16.16
C TYR A 63 -1.75 1.05 15.25
N GLY A 64 -1.50 -0.23 15.51
CA GLY A 64 -0.66 -1.08 14.66
C GLY A 64 0.85 -1.03 14.92
N TRP A 65 1.31 -0.22 15.88
CA TRP A 65 2.72 -0.17 16.30
C TRP A 65 2.77 -0.16 17.83
N SER A 66 2.99 -1.35 18.40
CA SER A 66 3.36 -1.59 19.80
C SER A 66 4.75 -2.20 19.84
#